data_AF-A0A931UMU2-F1
#
_entry.id   AF-A0A931UMU2-F1
#
_cell.length_a   1.000
_cell.length_b   1.000
_cell.length_c   1.000
_cell.angle_alpha   90.00
_cell.angle_beta   90.00
_cell.angle_gamma   90.00
#
_symmetry.space_group_name_H-M   'P 1'
#
loop_
_entity.id
_entity.type
_entity.pdbx_description
1 polymer ?
#
loop_
_entity_poly.entity_id
_entity_poly.type
_entity_poly.pdbx_seq_one_letter_code
_entity_poly.pdbx_strand_id
1 'polypeptide(L)'
;MGDIDLRVPGTPLSRLPIAGGTRPPLGLAEGGDPGRAATEFEALFIQQLLRGLRTTIPSSGLFGRSRDREIYESLMDQEVARALANRGGIGLKDVILAHLDRREALVSSTLKFGDRPAEREGEPSMKFTPSGGTR
;
A
#
# COMPACT_ATOMS: atom_id res chain seq x y z
N MET A 1 -66.25 -15.08 9.28
CA MET A 1 -65.58 -14.24 10.29
C MET A 1 -64.29 -14.94 10.71
N GLY A 2 -63.15 -14.43 10.28
CA GLY A 2 -61.82 -14.86 10.73
C GLY A 2 -60.94 -13.61 10.70
N ASP A 3 -60.50 -13.20 11.87
CA ASP A 3 -59.94 -11.88 12.17
C ASP A 3 -58.63 -11.59 11.43
N ILE A 4 -58.53 -10.38 10.89
CA ILE A 4 -57.30 -9.80 10.34
C ILE A 4 -56.51 -9.24 11.53
N ASP A 5 -55.48 -9.96 11.98
CA ASP A 5 -54.58 -9.48 13.02
C ASP A 5 -53.42 -8.67 12.39
N LEU A 6 -53.71 -7.39 12.09
CA LEU A 6 -52.73 -6.37 11.71
C LEU A 6 -52.01 -5.85 12.96
N ARG A 7 -51.12 -6.68 13.52
CA ARG A 7 -50.22 -6.24 14.60
C ARG A 7 -48.80 -6.70 14.33
N VAL A 8 -48.12 -6.03 13.39
CA VAL A 8 -46.66 -5.97 13.40
C VAL A 8 -46.25 -4.93 14.45
N PRO A 9 -45.67 -5.34 15.60
CA PRO A 9 -45.18 -4.39 16.58
C PRO A 9 -44.04 -3.58 15.96
N GLY A 10 -44.20 -2.26 15.95
CA GLY A 10 -43.15 -1.33 15.55
C GLY A 10 -41.90 -1.58 16.36
N THR A 11 -40.94 -2.27 15.76
CA THR A 11 -39.55 -2.25 16.21
C THR A 11 -39.05 -0.81 16.05
N PRO A 12 -38.63 -0.13 17.13
CA PRO A 12 -38.10 1.22 17.01
C PRO A 12 -36.87 1.21 16.10
N LEU A 13 -36.72 2.24 15.26
CA LEU A 13 -35.65 2.44 14.27
C LEU A 13 -34.23 2.62 14.89
N SER A 14 -33.97 2.10 16.09
CA SER A 14 -32.86 2.52 16.93
C SER A 14 -31.71 1.51 17.07
N ARG A 15 -31.67 0.43 16.27
CA ARG A 15 -30.50 -0.46 16.30
C ARG A 15 -30.28 -1.25 15.01
N LEU A 16 -30.10 -0.54 13.90
CA LEU A 16 -29.19 -1.07 12.90
C LEU A 16 -27.79 -1.02 13.52
N PRO A 17 -27.06 -2.14 13.63
CA PRO A 17 -25.64 -2.04 13.89
C PRO A 17 -25.08 -1.20 12.74
N ILE A 18 -24.54 -0.03 13.07
CA ILE A 18 -23.61 0.68 12.21
C ILE A 18 -22.34 -0.19 12.24
N ALA A 19 -22.43 -1.35 11.61
CA ALA A 19 -21.36 -2.30 11.48
C ALA A 19 -20.29 -1.57 10.70
N GLY A 20 -19.13 -1.43 11.34
CA GLY A 20 -17.97 -0.74 10.83
C GLY A 20 -17.71 -1.09 9.38
N GLY A 21 -17.30 -0.06 8.64
CA GLY A 21 -17.18 -0.07 7.19
C GLY A 21 -16.66 -1.40 6.65
N THR A 22 -17.56 -2.17 6.05
CA THR A 22 -17.17 -3.08 4.98
C THR A 22 -16.93 -2.21 3.75
N ARG A 23 -15.83 -1.44 3.82
CA ARG A 23 -15.17 -1.00 2.60
C ARG A 23 -14.88 -2.29 1.84
N PRO A 24 -15.25 -2.42 0.56
CA PRO A 24 -14.75 -3.52 -0.25
C PRO A 24 -13.23 -3.55 -0.07
N PRO A 25 -12.59 -4.72 0.04
CA PRO A 25 -11.14 -4.78 0.18
C PRO A 25 -10.50 -4.34 -1.15
N LEU A 26 -10.44 -3.03 -1.40
CA LEU A 26 -9.19 -2.46 -1.89
C LEU A 26 -8.21 -2.71 -0.74
N GLY A 27 -7.26 -3.61 -0.94
CA GLY A 27 -6.36 -4.14 0.07
C GLY A 27 -5.49 -3.06 0.72
N LEU A 28 -6.09 -2.27 1.62
CA LEU A 28 -5.47 -1.20 2.40
C LEU A 28 -5.57 -1.50 3.91
N ALA A 29 -5.65 -2.78 4.27
CA ALA A 29 -5.51 -3.21 5.64
C ALA A 29 -4.01 -3.30 5.96
N GLU A 30 -3.54 -2.43 6.86
CA GLU A 30 -2.22 -2.43 7.53
C GLU A 30 -1.00 -2.31 6.61
N GLY A 31 -0.16 -1.28 6.84
CA GLY A 31 1.17 -1.12 6.23
C GLY A 31 1.21 -1.54 4.76
N GLY A 32 0.57 -0.77 3.88
CA GLY A 32 0.27 -1.16 2.50
C GLY A 32 1.46 -1.84 1.82
N ASP A 33 1.26 -3.08 1.40
CA ASP A 33 2.25 -3.91 0.72
C ASP A 33 2.85 -3.10 -0.47
N PRO A 34 4.13 -2.68 -0.38
CA PRO A 34 4.73 -1.85 -1.41
C PRO A 34 4.80 -2.60 -2.74
N GLY A 35 4.79 -3.94 -2.73
CA GLY A 35 4.76 -4.76 -3.94
C GLY A 35 3.43 -4.65 -4.69
N ARG A 36 2.30 -4.61 -3.97
CA ARG A 36 0.98 -4.38 -4.57
C ARG A 36 0.87 -2.98 -5.15
N ALA A 37 1.27 -1.96 -4.39
CA ALA A 37 1.24 -0.58 -4.87
C ALA A 37 2.14 -0.37 -6.09
N ALA A 38 3.33 -0.97 -6.11
CA ALA A 38 4.24 -0.93 -7.26
C ALA A 38 3.66 -1.66 -8.48
N THR A 39 2.96 -2.78 -8.28
CA THR A 39 2.28 -3.52 -9.36
C THR A 39 1.12 -2.72 -9.95
N GLU A 40 0.32 -2.06 -9.12
CA GLU A 40 -0.76 -1.17 -9.58
C GLU A 40 -0.22 0.03 -10.35
N PHE A 41 0.88 0.62 -9.88
CA PHE A 41 1.55 1.70 -10.61
C PHE A 41 2.09 1.24 -11.96
N GLU A 42 2.71 0.05 -12.03
CA GLU A 42 3.16 -0.53 -13.29
C GLU A 42 1.99 -0.76 -14.27
N ALA A 43 0.83 -1.20 -13.79
CA ALA A 43 -0.37 -1.32 -14.62
C ALA A 43 -0.79 0.03 -15.21
N LEU A 44 -0.81 1.11 -14.41
CA LEU A 44 -1.13 2.45 -14.93
C LEU A 44 -0.12 2.91 -15.97
N PHE A 45 1.17 2.62 -15.76
CA PHE A 45 2.21 2.97 -16.72
C PHE A 45 2.03 2.22 -18.05
N ILE A 46 1.79 0.91 -18.00
CA ILE A 46 1.54 0.10 -19.19
C ILE A 46 0.30 0.60 -19.94
N GLN A 47 -0.77 0.96 -19.22
CA GLN A 47 -1.97 1.52 -19.84
C GLN A 47 -1.64 2.80 -20.64
N GLN A 48 -0.83 3.69 -20.07
CA GLN A 48 -0.43 4.93 -20.74
C GLN A 48 0.52 4.68 -21.92
N LEU A 49 1.39 3.67 -21.81
CA LEU A 49 2.23 3.21 -22.92
C LEU A 49 1.37 2.69 -24.08
N LEU A 50 0.39 1.82 -23.80
CA LEU A 50 -0.53 1.29 -24.82
C LEU A 50 -1.33 2.40 -25.51
N ARG A 51 -1.83 3.37 -24.73
CA ARG A 51 -2.50 4.55 -25.27
C ARG A 51 -1.59 5.37 -26.19
N GLY A 52 -0.34 5.57 -25.78
CA GLY A 52 0.68 6.27 -26.58
C GLY A 52 0.95 5.55 -27.91
N LEU A 53 1.15 4.23 -27.86
CA LEU A 53 1.34 3.40 -29.05
C LEU A 53 0.13 3.41 -29.99
N ARG A 54 -1.10 3.45 -29.46
CA ARG A 54 -2.29 3.56 -30.32
C ARG A 54 -2.40 4.92 -31.01
N THR A 55 -1.97 5.99 -30.34
CA THR A 55 -2.00 7.35 -30.90
C THR A 55 -1.04 7.49 -32.09
N THR A 56 0.03 6.68 -32.16
CA THR A 56 0.97 6.70 -33.29
C THR A 56 0.49 5.92 -34.50
N ILE A 57 -0.53 5.06 -34.35
CA ILE A 57 -1.15 4.37 -35.48
C ILE A 57 -2.01 5.41 -36.21
N PRO A 58 -1.67 5.80 -37.45
CA PRO A 58 -2.49 6.75 -38.19
C PRO A 58 -3.89 6.17 -38.31
N SER A 59 -4.90 6.99 -38.01
CA SER A 59 -6.32 6.65 -38.16
C SER A 59 -6.66 6.52 -39.66
N SER A 60 -6.11 5.51 -40.33
CA SER A 60 -6.26 5.29 -41.74
C SER A 60 -7.64 4.67 -42.00
N GLY A 61 -8.61 5.53 -42.30
CA GLY A 61 -9.77 5.18 -43.13
C GLY A 61 -10.84 4.31 -42.49
N LEU A 62 -12.09 4.56 -42.90
CA LEU A 62 -13.31 3.77 -42.70
C LEU A 62 -13.99 3.82 -41.32
N PHE A 63 -13.27 3.82 -40.20
CA PHE A 63 -13.88 3.90 -38.87
C PHE A 63 -13.46 5.19 -38.18
N GLY A 64 -14.36 6.17 -38.11
CA GLY A 64 -14.12 7.41 -37.37
C GLY A 64 -13.83 7.13 -35.89
N ARG A 65 -13.13 8.06 -35.23
CA ARG A 65 -13.00 8.06 -33.77
C ARG A 65 -14.38 8.31 -33.16
N SER A 66 -15.09 7.25 -32.78
CA SER A 66 -16.35 7.36 -32.05
C SER A 66 -16.08 7.33 -30.54
N ARG A 67 -16.91 8.03 -29.77
CA ARG A 67 -16.83 8.06 -28.30
C ARG A 67 -16.96 6.65 -27.70
N ASP A 68 -17.82 5.81 -28.27
CA ASP A 68 -18.03 4.44 -27.83
C ASP A 68 -16.78 3.58 -28.03
N ARG A 69 -16.06 3.81 -29.15
CA ARG A 69 -14.77 3.15 -29.40
C ARG A 69 -13.74 3.57 -28.37
N GLU A 70 -13.61 4.87 -28.07
CA GLU A 70 -12.65 5.36 -27.06
C GLU A 70 -12.91 4.77 -25.67
N ILE A 71 -14.17 4.60 -25.29
CA ILE A 71 -14.55 3.96 -24.02
C ILE A 71 -14.14 2.49 -24.03
N TYR A 72 -14.52 1.75 -25.08
CA TYR A 72 -14.16 0.33 -25.22
C TYR A 72 -12.65 0.11 -25.20
N GLU A 73 -11.93 0.93 -25.96
CA GLU A 73 -10.47 0.95 -26.01
C GLU A 73 -9.85 1.22 -24.65
N SER A 74 -10.36 2.21 -23.90
CA SER A 74 -9.87 2.51 -22.56
C SER A 74 -10.08 1.36 -21.58
N LEU A 75 -11.23 0.66 -21.66
CA LEU A 75 -11.51 -0.51 -20.82
C LEU A 75 -10.61 -1.68 -21.21
N MET A 76 -10.41 -1.90 -22.51
CA MET A 76 -9.49 -2.93 -23.01
C MET A 76 -8.06 -2.67 -22.54
N ASP A 77 -7.58 -1.43 -22.67
CA ASP A 77 -6.23 -1.06 -22.26
C ASP A 77 -6.02 -1.23 -20.75
N GLN A 78 -7.05 -0.95 -19.93
CA GLN A 78 -7.00 -1.19 -18.48
C GLN A 78 -6.84 -2.68 -18.15
N GLU A 79 -7.63 -3.55 -18.76
CA GLU A 79 -7.56 -5.00 -18.49
C GLU A 79 -6.26 -5.62 -19.01
N VAL A 80 -5.82 -5.22 -20.21
CA VAL A 80 -4.53 -5.66 -20.77
C VAL A 80 -3.39 -5.22 -19.86
N ALA A 81 -3.39 -3.97 -19.39
CA ALA A 81 -2.35 -3.45 -18.53
C ALA A 81 -2.31 -4.15 -17.16
N ARG A 82 -3.48 -4.41 -16.55
CA ARG A 82 -3.57 -5.19 -15.31
C ARG A 82 -3.08 -6.62 -15.48
N ALA A 83 -3.48 -7.29 -16.56
CA ALA A 83 -3.06 -8.65 -16.85
C ALA A 83 -1.54 -8.74 -17.10
N LEU A 84 -0.95 -7.73 -17.74
CA LEU A 84 0.50 -7.65 -17.95
C LEU A 84 1.25 -7.41 -16.64
N ALA A 85 0.85 -6.40 -15.86
CA ALA A 85 1.49 -6.09 -14.57
C ALA A 85 1.47 -7.30 -13.61
N ASN A 86 0.33 -7.99 -13.51
CA ASN A 86 0.19 -9.18 -12.67
C ASN A 86 1.06 -10.36 -13.11
N ARG A 87 1.38 -10.47 -14.41
CA ARG A 87 2.24 -11.55 -14.95
C ARG A 87 3.73 -11.25 -14.88
N GLY A 88 4.13 -10.09 -14.37
CA GLY A 88 5.55 -9.69 -14.30
C GLY A 88 5.87 -8.40 -15.04
N GLY A 89 4.92 -7.86 -15.82
CA GLY A 89 4.99 -6.53 -16.38
C GLY A 89 6.25 -6.27 -17.21
N ILE A 90 6.81 -5.08 -17.03
CA ILE A 90 8.02 -4.61 -17.71
C ILE A 90 9.22 -4.50 -16.74
N GLY A 91 9.03 -4.89 -15.48
CA GLY A 91 10.04 -4.81 -14.41
C GLY A 91 10.09 -3.46 -13.69
N LEU A 92 9.10 -2.58 -13.92
CA LEU A 92 9.06 -1.27 -13.27
C LEU A 92 8.79 -1.41 -11.76
N LYS A 93 7.98 -2.39 -11.37
CA LYS A 93 7.71 -2.67 -9.96
C LYS A 93 8.99 -2.97 -9.17
N ASP A 94 9.92 -3.72 -9.76
CA ASP A 94 11.14 -4.16 -9.10
C ASP A 94 12.11 -2.98 -8.90
N VAL A 95 12.15 -2.06 -9.86
CA VAL A 95 12.91 -0.81 -9.76
C VAL A 95 12.35 0.08 -8.65
N ILE A 96 11.03 0.20 -8.55
CA ILE A 96 10.36 0.98 -7.50
C ILE A 96 10.68 0.40 -6.13
N LEU A 97 10.53 -0.91 -5.95
CA LEU A 97 10.83 -1.60 -4.70
C LEU A 97 12.30 -1.44 -4.30
N ALA A 98 13.22 -1.65 -5.22
CA ALA A 98 14.65 -1.48 -4.96
C ALA A 98 15.02 -0.06 -4.49
N HIS A 99 14.32 0.96 -5.01
CA HIS A 99 14.53 2.34 -4.60
C HIS A 99 13.94 2.64 -3.22
N LEU A 100 12.80 2.05 -2.88
CA LEU A 100 12.20 2.15 -1.56
C LEU A 100 13.08 1.46 -0.51
N ASP A 101 13.54 0.24 -0.76
CA ASP A 101 14.43 -0.51 0.13
C ASP A 101 15.73 0.25 0.41
N ARG A 102 16.33 0.84 -0.63
CA ARG A 102 17.53 1.68 -0.49
C ARG A 102 17.28 2.90 0.38
N ARG A 103 16.12 3.56 0.23
CA ARG A 103 15.75 4.73 1.04
C ARG A 103 15.56 4.35 2.51
N GLU A 104 14.89 3.24 2.78
CA GLU A 104 14.73 2.75 4.15
C GLU A 104 16.07 2.42 4.82
N ALA A 105 16.99 1.80 4.08
CA ALA A 105 18.34 1.51 4.58
C ALA A 105 19.11 2.78 4.97
N LEU A 106 19.03 3.84 4.16
CA LEU A 106 19.66 5.13 4.44
C LEU A 106 19.04 5.81 5.67
N VAL A 107 17.71 5.80 5.79
CA VAL A 107 17.00 6.35 6.95
C VAL A 107 17.38 5.58 8.23
N SER A 108 17.42 4.25 8.19
CA SER A 108 17.79 3.41 9.34
C SER A 108 19.23 3.67 9.81
N SER A 109 20.18 3.86 8.89
CA SER A 109 21.57 4.17 9.23
C SER A 109 21.74 5.53 9.92
N THR A 110 20.87 6.50 9.58
CA THR A 110 20.89 7.84 10.20
C THR A 110 20.36 7.80 11.63
N LEU A 111 19.37 6.96 11.91
CA LEU A 111 18.81 6.78 13.24
C LEU A 111 19.72 5.98 14.18
N LYS A 112 20.53 5.05 13.65
CA LYS A 112 21.45 4.21 14.45
C LYS A 112 22.78 4.88 14.83
N PHE A 113 23.06 6.09 14.33
CA PHE A 113 24.27 6.84 14.70
C PHE A 113 24.17 7.57 16.06
N GLY A 114 22.97 7.64 16.66
CA GLY A 114 22.69 8.37 17.89
C GLY A 114 22.85 7.60 19.21
N ASP A 115 22.80 6.26 19.20
CA ASP A 115 22.94 5.43 20.39
C ASP A 115 24.37 4.86 20.47
N ARG A 116 25.32 5.67 20.95
CA ARG A 116 26.50 5.10 21.60
C ARG A 116 26.06 4.73 23.02
N PRO A 117 26.14 3.46 23.45
CA PRO A 117 26.01 3.15 24.85
C PRO A 117 27.12 3.91 25.57
N ALA A 118 26.73 4.79 26.50
CA ALA A 118 27.65 5.36 27.47
C ALA A 118 28.27 4.17 28.21
N GLU A 119 29.49 3.80 27.80
CA GLU A 119 30.31 2.86 28.52
C GLU A 119 30.40 3.36 29.95
N ARG A 120 29.78 2.59 30.86
CA ARG A 120 29.96 2.76 32.29
C ARG A 120 31.43 2.54 32.54
N GLU A 121 32.16 3.63 32.76
CA GLU A 121 33.43 3.56 33.46
C GLU A 121 33.12 2.97 34.83
N GLY A 122 33.41 1.67 34.97
CA GLY A 122 33.46 1.02 36.24
C GLY A 122 34.49 1.76 37.07
N GLU A 123 34.03 2.51 38.05
CA GLU A 123 34.86 2.97 39.16
C GLU A 123 35.65 1.76 39.67
N PRO A 124 36.99 1.72 39.59
CA PRO A 124 37.74 0.75 40.36
C PRO A 124 37.55 1.16 41.83
N SER A 125 36.64 0.45 42.49
CA SER A 125 36.42 0.51 43.93
C SER A 125 37.72 0.16 44.66
N MET A 126 38.60 1.14 44.87
CA MET A 126 39.67 1.07 45.86
C MET A 126 39.01 1.22 47.23
N LYS A 127 38.53 0.09 47.77
CA LYS A 127 38.09 -0.02 49.16
C LYS A 127 39.33 0.03 50.05
N PHE A 128 39.77 1.23 50.43
CA PHE A 128 40.71 1.42 51.53
C PHE A 128 39.91 1.31 52.84
N THR A 129 39.84 0.12 53.41
CA THR A 129 39.36 -0.05 54.78
C THR A 129 40.39 0.55 55.75
N PRO A 130 40.00 1.40 56.71
CA PRO A 130 40.91 1.85 57.74
C PRO A 130 41.07 0.73 58.77
N SER A 131 42.15 -0.04 58.70
CA SER A 131 42.52 -0.98 59.77
C SER A 131 43.66 -0.36 60.56
N GLY A 132 43.33 0.10 61.77
CA GLY A 132 44.25 0.76 62.67
C GLY A 132 45.14 -0.19 63.48
N GLY A 133 46.16 0.42 64.09
CA GLY A 133 46.55 0.08 65.44
C GLY A 133 47.91 -0.59 65.64
N THR A 134 48.77 0.15 66.36
CA THR A 134 49.82 -0.32 67.29
C THR A 134 51.04 -0.99 66.64
N ARG A 135 52.29 -0.61 66.92
CA ARG A 135 52.92 -0.10 68.14
C ARG A 135 54.22 0.61 67.76
#